data_AF-A0A374NSL2-F1
#
_entry.id   AF-A0A374NSL2-F1
#
_cell.length_a   1.000
_cell.length_b   1.000
_cell.length_c   1.000
_cell.angle_alpha   90.00
_cell.angle_beta   90.00
_cell.angle_gamma   90.00
#
_symmetry.space_group_name_H-M   'P 1'
#
loop_
_entity.id
_entity.type
_entity.pdbx_description
1 polymer ?
#
loop_
_entity_poly.entity_id
_entity_poly.type
_entity_poly.pdbx_seq_one_letter_code
_entity_poly.pdbx_strand_id
1 'polypeptide(L)'
;MGTKGGSKKDLSDIIIRHECILKRWYREISYEIESLMKKDEKIRRVWLCYQLISEDCYGVVTKIYVEHHSSKEVMTDYIARTGETSRTFFRLVNKSLNNIKVMYESRYSNDNLLKMSLSQKKVRKNKAVTPDSSPYKQLSFGLENENQ
;
A
#
# COMPACT_ATOMS: atom_id res chain seq x y z
N MET A 1 22.86 -68.89 -26.05
CA MET A 1 23.00 -67.98 -24.88
C MET A 1 22.65 -66.57 -25.34
N GLY A 2 21.62 -65.96 -24.76
CA GLY A 2 21.06 -64.69 -25.24
C GLY A 2 21.87 -63.49 -24.77
N THR A 3 22.47 -62.76 -25.70
CA THR A 3 23.00 -61.42 -25.47
C THR A 3 21.84 -60.42 -25.58
N LYS A 4 21.32 -59.97 -24.43
CA LYS A 4 20.36 -58.86 -24.38
C LYS A 4 21.08 -57.59 -24.84
N GLY A 5 20.84 -57.20 -26.09
CA GLY A 5 21.34 -55.97 -26.68
C GLY A 5 20.79 -54.76 -25.94
N GLY A 6 21.64 -54.12 -25.14
CA GLY A 6 21.36 -52.79 -24.61
C GLY A 6 21.35 -51.81 -25.78
N SER A 7 20.18 -51.23 -26.08
CA SER A 7 20.08 -50.13 -27.04
C SER A 7 21.05 -49.04 -26.60
N LYS A 8 22.08 -48.74 -27.41
CA LYS A 8 23.01 -47.65 -27.16
C LYS A 8 22.17 -46.36 -27.14
N LYS A 9 22.02 -45.75 -25.96
CA LYS A 9 21.35 -44.45 -25.83
C LYS A 9 22.16 -43.46 -26.66
N ASP A 10 21.57 -42.96 -27.74
CA ASP A 10 22.22 -41.99 -28.61
C ASP A 10 22.34 -40.65 -27.88
N LEU A 11 23.35 -39.85 -28.20
CA LEU A 11 23.52 -38.49 -27.69
C LEU A 11 22.28 -37.64 -28.02
N SER A 12 21.66 -37.89 -29.17
CA SER A 12 20.38 -37.30 -29.56
C SER A 12 19.27 -37.55 -28.52
N ASP A 13 19.14 -38.77 -28.01
CA ASP A 13 18.12 -39.09 -26.98
C ASP A 13 18.37 -38.32 -25.68
N ILE A 14 19.64 -38.08 -25.32
CA ILE A 14 20.01 -37.31 -24.14
C ILE A 14 19.63 -35.84 -24.33
N ILE A 15 19.95 -35.28 -25.50
CA ILE A 15 19.62 -33.89 -25.86
C ILE A 15 18.10 -33.69 -25.86
N ILE A 16 17.34 -34.57 -26.52
CA ILE A 16 15.86 -34.50 -26.57
C ILE A 16 15.27 -34.57 -25.16
N ARG A 17 15.78 -35.48 -24.30
CA ARG A 17 15.33 -35.55 -22.90
C ARG A 17 15.63 -34.26 -22.14
N HIS A 18 16.83 -33.71 -22.31
CA HIS A 18 17.22 -32.46 -21.67
C HIS A 18 16.34 -31.28 -22.13
N GLU A 19 16.07 -31.15 -23.42
CA GLU A 19 15.14 -30.12 -23.93
C GLU A 19 13.73 -30.30 -23.37
N CYS A 20 13.24 -31.54 -23.28
CA CYS A 20 11.94 -31.83 -22.66
C CYS A 20 11.90 -31.40 -21.19
N ILE A 21 12.99 -31.65 -20.44
CA ILE A 21 13.14 -31.22 -19.06
C ILE A 21 13.13 -29.69 -18.99
N LEU A 22 13.94 -29.00 -19.79
CA LEU A 22 13.98 -27.53 -19.81
C LEU A 22 12.61 -26.92 -20.16
N LYS A 23 11.90 -27.46 -21.14
CA LYS A 23 10.55 -27.00 -21.51
C LYS A 23 9.56 -27.19 -20.35
N ARG A 24 9.67 -28.29 -19.60
CA ARG A 24 8.83 -28.52 -18.41
C ARG A 24 9.16 -27.52 -17.31
N TRP A 25 10.44 -27.33 -17.01
CA TRP A 25 10.90 -26.40 -15.99
C TRP A 25 10.48 -24.97 -16.32
N TYR A 26 10.62 -24.55 -17.57
CA TYR A 26 10.17 -23.24 -18.02
C TYR A 26 8.67 -23.06 -17.76
N ARG A 27 7.83 -24.04 -18.12
CA ARG A 27 6.39 -23.98 -17.87
C ARG A 27 6.05 -23.90 -16.38
N GLU A 28 6.73 -24.69 -15.56
CA GLU A 28 6.53 -24.73 -14.11
C GLU A 28 6.91 -23.40 -13.47
N ILE A 29 8.10 -22.88 -13.78
CA ILE A 29 8.57 -21.58 -13.29
C ILE A 29 7.66 -20.45 -13.77
N SER A 30 7.27 -20.42 -15.05
CA SER A 30 6.36 -19.39 -15.56
C SER A 30 5.02 -19.41 -14.84
N TYR A 31 4.45 -20.60 -14.59
CA TYR A 31 3.21 -20.74 -13.83
C TYR A 31 3.35 -20.22 -12.39
N GLU A 32 4.46 -20.54 -11.73
CA GLU A 32 4.74 -20.05 -10.38
C GLU A 32 4.89 -18.53 -10.34
N ILE A 33 5.62 -17.94 -11.30
CA ILE A 33 5.78 -16.49 -11.43
C ILE A 33 4.42 -15.82 -11.62
N GLU A 34 3.57 -16.31 -12.52
CA GLU A 34 2.23 -15.76 -12.74
C GLU A 34 1.37 -15.84 -11.48
N SER A 35 1.45 -16.95 -10.74
CA SER A 35 0.74 -17.13 -9.47
C SER A 35 1.22 -16.13 -8.41
N LEU A 36 2.53 -15.89 -8.32
CA LEU A 36 3.13 -14.91 -7.43
C LEU A 36 2.71 -13.49 -7.81
N MET A 37 2.77 -13.14 -9.10
CA MET A 37 2.34 -11.82 -9.58
C MET A 37 0.87 -11.54 -9.24
N LYS A 38 -0.03 -12.52 -9.38
CA LYS A 38 -1.44 -12.38 -8.98
C LYS A 38 -1.62 -12.15 -7.49
N LYS A 39 -0.78 -12.74 -6.63
CA LYS A 39 -0.81 -12.52 -5.18
C LYS A 39 -0.26 -11.13 -4.83
N ASP A 40 0.85 -10.74 -5.45
CA ASP A 40 1.44 -9.42 -5.29
C ASP A 40 0.44 -8.31 -5.68
N GLU A 41 -0.26 -8.46 -6.80
CA GLU A 41 -1.28 -7.50 -7.23
C GLU A 41 -2.39 -7.31 -6.20
N LYS A 42 -2.81 -8.39 -5.51
CA LYS A 42 -3.82 -8.32 -4.44
C LYS A 42 -3.28 -7.60 -3.20
N ILE A 43 -2.05 -7.92 -2.79
CA ILE A 43 -1.39 -7.26 -1.65
C ILE A 43 -1.20 -5.77 -1.94
N ARG A 44 -0.66 -5.43 -3.13
CA ARG A 44 -0.50 -4.06 -3.61
C ARG A 44 -1.82 -3.31 -3.60
N ARG A 45 -2.90 -3.96 -4.03
CA ARG A 45 -4.24 -3.36 -4.03
C ARG A 45 -4.72 -3.02 -2.62
N VAL A 46 -4.60 -3.94 -1.66
CA VAL A 46 -4.95 -3.69 -0.25
C VAL A 46 -4.16 -2.50 0.29
N TRP A 47 -2.84 -2.47 0.05
CA TRP A 47 -1.98 -1.38 0.49
C TRP A 47 -2.38 -0.02 -0.10
N LEU A 48 -2.74 0.02 -1.40
CA LEU A 48 -3.22 1.24 -2.04
C LEU A 48 -4.56 1.71 -1.47
N CYS A 49 -5.50 0.79 -1.26
CA CYS A 49 -6.81 1.12 -0.65
C CYS A 49 -6.63 1.65 0.78
N TYR A 50 -5.71 1.04 1.54
CA TYR A 50 -5.33 1.48 2.88
C TYR A 50 -4.74 2.89 2.88
N GLN A 51 -3.90 3.24 1.90
CA GLN A 51 -3.35 4.61 1.81
C GLN A 51 -4.40 5.68 1.48
N LEU A 52 -5.52 5.29 0.86
CA LEU A 52 -6.55 6.21 0.40
C LEU A 52 -7.52 6.67 1.50
N ILE A 53 -7.55 5.98 2.65
CA ILE A 53 -8.43 6.37 3.77
C ILE A 53 -8.03 7.73 4.36
N SER A 54 -8.97 8.42 5.01
CA SER A 54 -8.68 9.70 5.66
C SER A 54 -7.68 9.54 6.79
N GLU A 55 -7.04 10.63 7.22
CA GLU A 55 -6.00 10.60 8.24
C GLU A 55 -6.51 10.08 9.60
N ASP A 56 -7.70 10.53 10.02
CA ASP A 56 -8.35 10.03 11.24
C ASP A 56 -8.64 8.51 11.15
N CYS A 57 -9.10 8.06 9.98
CA CYS A 57 -9.35 6.64 9.70
C CYS A 57 -8.05 5.84 9.73
N TYR A 58 -6.98 6.42 9.17
CA TYR A 58 -5.65 5.81 9.09
C TYR A 58 -5.07 5.57 10.48
N GLY A 59 -5.07 6.58 11.35
CA GLY A 59 -4.49 6.45 12.69
C GLY A 59 -5.15 5.34 13.51
N VAL A 60 -6.48 5.26 13.50
CA VAL A 60 -7.20 4.24 14.28
C VAL A 60 -7.01 2.84 13.69
N VAL A 61 -7.10 2.68 12.35
CA VAL A 61 -6.91 1.36 11.71
C VAL A 61 -5.47 0.87 11.86
N THR A 62 -4.48 1.75 11.78
CA THR A 62 -3.06 1.39 12.00
C THR A 62 -2.88 0.76 13.38
N LYS A 63 -3.32 1.47 14.42
CA LYS A 63 -3.16 1.02 15.81
C LYS A 63 -3.81 -0.35 16.05
N ILE A 64 -5.03 -0.56 15.53
CA ILE A 64 -5.78 -1.80 15.78
C ILE A 64 -5.26 -2.97 14.94
N TYR A 65 -5.05 -2.78 13.64
CA TYR A 65 -4.85 -3.89 12.70
C TYR A 65 -3.39 -4.11 12.27
N VAL A 66 -2.53 -3.10 12.39
CA VAL A 66 -1.11 -3.19 12.01
C VAL A 66 -0.22 -3.31 13.24
N GLU A 67 -0.49 -2.49 14.26
CA GLU A 67 0.29 -2.47 15.51
C GLU A 67 -0.30 -3.43 16.57
N HIS A 68 -1.45 -4.03 16.29
CA HIS A 68 -2.12 -5.02 17.15
C HIS A 68 -2.49 -4.52 18.56
N HIS A 69 -2.70 -3.20 18.73
CA HIS A 69 -3.26 -2.67 19.96
C HIS A 69 -4.71 -3.12 20.17
N SER A 70 -5.11 -3.26 21.43
CA SER A 70 -6.48 -3.63 21.74
C SER A 70 -7.45 -2.52 21.34
N SER A 71 -8.60 -2.87 20.75
CA SER A 71 -9.60 -1.85 20.37
C SER A 71 -10.08 -1.02 21.57
N LYS A 72 -10.04 -1.57 22.79
CA LYS A 72 -10.41 -0.84 24.02
C LYS A 72 -9.39 0.24 24.34
N GLU A 73 -8.10 -0.10 24.32
CA GLU A 73 -7.00 0.84 24.57
C GLU A 73 -7.03 2.01 23.57
N VAL A 74 -7.11 1.70 22.28
CA VAL A 74 -7.14 2.72 21.22
C VAL A 74 -8.39 3.61 21.35
N MET A 75 -9.53 3.05 21.75
CA MET A 75 -10.75 3.81 21.99
C MET A 75 -10.59 4.74 23.19
N THR A 76 -10.04 4.28 24.30
CA THR A 76 -9.81 5.12 25.49
C THR A 76 -8.89 6.30 25.17
N ASP A 77 -7.79 6.06 24.47
CA ASP A 77 -6.89 7.13 23.98
C ASP A 77 -7.63 8.12 23.06
N TYR A 78 -8.42 7.61 22.11
CA TYR A 78 -9.20 8.44 21.19
C TYR A 78 -10.21 9.33 21.92
N ILE A 79 -10.98 8.76 22.85
CA ILE A 79 -11.96 9.48 23.66
C ILE A 79 -11.27 10.55 24.52
N ALA A 80 -10.14 10.21 25.15
CA ALA A 80 -9.38 11.15 25.97
C ALA A 80 -8.86 12.35 25.15
N ARG A 81 -8.42 12.14 23.90
CA ARG A 81 -7.89 13.20 23.04
C ARG A 81 -8.95 14.05 22.35
N THR A 82 -10.09 13.46 22.00
CA THR A 82 -11.11 14.11 21.16
C THR A 82 -12.37 14.53 21.92
N GLY A 83 -12.61 13.96 23.10
CA GLY A 83 -13.87 14.11 23.85
C GLY A 83 -15.06 13.40 23.22
N GLU A 84 -14.86 12.58 22.17
CA GLU A 84 -15.95 11.89 21.49
C GLU A 84 -16.44 10.63 22.23
N THR A 85 -17.54 10.04 21.75
CA THR A 85 -18.12 8.83 22.34
C THR A 85 -17.57 7.54 21.72
N SER A 86 -17.68 6.42 22.44
CA SER A 86 -17.38 5.08 21.91
C SER A 86 -18.16 4.75 20.63
N ARG A 87 -19.40 5.23 20.51
CA ARG A 87 -20.22 5.05 19.29
C ARG A 87 -19.58 5.75 18.09
N THR A 88 -19.05 6.95 18.28
CA THR A 88 -18.38 7.71 17.22
C THR A 88 -17.10 7.02 16.79
N PHE A 89 -16.32 6.50 17.74
CA PHE A 89 -15.14 5.69 17.47
C PHE A 89 -15.44 4.46 16.61
N PHE A 90 -16.40 3.62 16.99
CA PHE A 90 -16.74 2.43 16.20
C PHE A 90 -17.30 2.78 14.82
N ARG A 91 -18.05 3.88 14.71
CA ARG A 91 -18.51 4.39 13.42
C ARG A 91 -17.31 4.81 12.54
N LEU A 92 -16.29 5.43 13.11
CA LEU A 92 -15.06 5.78 12.42
C LEU A 92 -14.34 4.51 11.91
N VAL A 93 -14.10 3.53 12.78
CA VAL A 93 -13.47 2.24 12.42
C VAL A 93 -14.23 1.54 11.29
N ASN A 94 -15.54 1.37 11.45
CA ASN A 94 -16.38 0.71 10.44
C ASN A 94 -16.38 1.47 9.11
N LYS A 95 -16.40 2.80 9.14
CA LYS A 95 -16.27 3.63 7.94
C LYS A 95 -14.92 3.40 7.25
N SER A 96 -13.83 3.34 8.00
CA SER A 96 -12.49 3.05 7.47
C SER A 96 -12.45 1.72 6.74
N LEU A 97 -12.92 0.65 7.40
CA LEU A 97 -12.92 -0.70 6.84
C LEU A 97 -13.82 -0.79 5.60
N ASN A 98 -15.00 -0.16 5.65
CA ASN A 98 -15.91 -0.14 4.50
C ASN A 98 -15.30 0.62 3.32
N ASN A 99 -14.62 1.73 3.55
CA ASN A 99 -13.92 2.47 2.49
C ASN A 99 -12.84 1.60 1.84
N ILE A 100 -12.03 0.88 2.64
CA ILE A 100 -11.02 -0.05 2.11
C ILE A 100 -11.69 -1.13 1.27
N LYS A 101 -12.77 -1.74 1.78
CA LYS A 101 -13.50 -2.80 1.08
C LYS A 101 -14.07 -2.32 -0.25
N VAL A 102 -14.78 -1.20 -0.26
CA VAL A 102 -15.38 -0.62 -1.47
C VAL A 102 -14.31 -0.28 -2.51
N MET A 103 -13.18 0.29 -2.09
CA MET A 103 -12.06 0.58 -3.01
C MET A 103 -11.40 -0.69 -3.52
N TYR A 104 -11.26 -1.71 -2.69
CA TYR A 104 -10.73 -3.01 -3.09
C TYR A 104 -11.66 -3.72 -4.08
N GLU A 105 -12.97 -3.63 -3.92
CA GLU A 105 -13.95 -4.25 -4.83
C GLU A 105 -14.24 -3.40 -6.08
N SER A 106 -13.71 -2.17 -6.14
CA SER A 106 -13.94 -1.24 -7.25
C SER A 106 -13.36 -1.70 -8.59
N ARG A 107 -13.82 -1.09 -9.68
CA ARG A 107 -13.26 -1.32 -11.03
C ARG A 107 -11.94 -0.59 -11.30
N TYR A 108 -11.40 0.15 -10.33
CA TYR A 108 -10.14 0.86 -10.52
C TYR A 108 -8.97 -0.13 -10.61
N SER A 109 -8.07 0.08 -11.58
CA SER A 109 -6.79 -0.62 -11.62
C SER A 109 -5.88 -0.17 -10.48
N ASN A 110 -4.87 -0.99 -10.14
CA ASN A 110 -3.88 -0.62 -9.14
C ASN A 110 -3.13 0.68 -9.53
N ASP A 111 -2.95 0.97 -10.81
CA ASP A 111 -2.30 2.21 -11.25
C ASP A 111 -3.20 3.44 -11.06
N ASN A 112 -4.51 3.29 -11.24
CA ASN A 112 -5.47 4.34 -10.91
C ASN A 112 -5.47 4.63 -9.40
N LEU A 113 -5.50 3.58 -8.58
CA LEU A 113 -5.43 3.70 -7.12
C LEU A 113 -4.11 4.35 -6.66
N LEU A 114 -2.99 4.01 -7.31
CA LEU A 114 -1.69 4.66 -7.05
C LEU A 114 -1.73 6.15 -7.38
N LYS A 115 -2.25 6.54 -8.55
CA LYS A 115 -2.37 7.96 -8.92
C LYS A 115 -3.22 8.73 -7.91
N MET A 116 -4.32 8.14 -7.45
CA MET A 116 -5.17 8.72 -6.39
C MET A 116 -4.44 8.85 -5.05
N SER A 117 -3.66 7.83 -4.64
CA SER A 117 -2.89 7.88 -3.39
C SER A 117 -1.83 8.99 -3.44
N LEU A 118 -1.14 9.12 -4.56
CA LEU A 118 -0.13 10.16 -4.77
C LEU A 118 -0.74 11.57 -4.78
N SER A 119 -1.90 11.75 -5.41
CA SER A 119 -2.57 13.06 -5.41
C SER A 119 -3.05 13.44 -4.01
N GLN A 120 -3.61 12.50 -3.24
CA GLN A 120 -4.03 12.73 -1.87
C GLN A 120 -2.84 13.09 -0.95
N LYS A 121 -1.68 12.43 -1.13
CA LYS A 121 -0.43 12.78 -0.43
C LYS A 121 0.04 14.20 -0.74
N LYS A 122 -0.05 14.65 -2.00
CA LYS A 122 0.27 16.04 -2.37
C LYS A 122 -0.65 17.04 -1.67
N VAL A 123 -1.97 16.77 -1.65
CA VAL A 123 -2.94 17.63 -0.97
C VAL A 123 -2.65 17.71 0.54
N ARG A 124 -2.29 16.59 1.19
CA ARG A 124 -1.90 16.57 2.62
C ARG A 124 -0.65 17.42 2.89
N LYS A 125 0.39 17.28 2.06
CA LYS A 125 1.61 18.11 2.19
C LYS A 125 1.30 19.59 2.05
N ASN A 126 0.46 19.98 1.09
CA ASN A 126 0.10 21.37 0.88
C ASN A 126 -0.80 21.94 1.98
N LYS A 127 -1.62 21.13 2.65
CA LYS A 127 -2.41 21.55 3.82
C LYS A 127 -1.57 21.74 5.09
N ALA A 128 -0.49 20.98 5.24
CA ALA A 128 0.44 21.11 6.36
C ALA A 128 1.31 22.38 6.26
N VAL A 129 1.47 22.92 5.05
CA VAL A 129 2.06 24.24 4.81
C VAL A 129 0.94 25.26 4.88
N THR A 130 0.74 25.91 6.04
CA THR A 130 -0.21 27.01 6.15
C THR A 130 0.17 28.16 5.20
N PRO A 131 -0.80 28.94 4.66
CA PRO A 131 -0.53 30.10 3.81
C PRO A 131 0.10 31.30 4.54
N ASP A 132 0.31 31.21 5.86
CA ASP A 132 0.54 32.36 6.73
C ASP A 132 1.99 32.48 7.24
N SER A 133 2.94 31.82 6.58
CA SER A 133 4.36 32.11 6.78
C SER A 133 5.01 32.54 5.48
N SER A 134 4.77 33.79 5.08
CA SER A 134 5.83 34.50 4.37
C SER A 134 7.07 34.50 5.27
N PRO A 135 8.20 33.93 4.87
CA PRO A 135 9.39 33.81 5.72
C PRO A 135 10.10 35.15 5.97
N TYR A 136 9.57 36.25 5.41
CA TYR A 136 10.16 37.57 5.54
C TYR A 136 9.22 38.50 6.32
N LYS A 137 9.62 38.86 7.55
CA LYS A 137 9.13 40.09 8.19
C LYS A 137 9.91 41.26 7.60
N GLN A 138 9.23 42.13 6.88
CA GLN A 138 9.80 43.38 6.38
C GLN A 138 10.13 44.28 7.59
N LEU A 139 11.41 44.61 7.77
CA LEU A 139 11.85 45.53 8.82
C LEU A 139 11.37 46.94 8.47
N SER A 140 10.44 47.49 9.25
CA SER A 140 10.11 48.90 9.24
C SER A 140 11.21 49.66 9.99
N PHE A 141 12.14 50.28 9.27
CA PHE A 141 13.03 51.26 9.86
C PHE A 141 12.24 52.54 10.08
N GLY A 142 11.93 52.84 11.35
CA GLY A 142 11.38 54.11 11.78
C GLY A 142 12.41 55.21 11.56
N LEU A 143 12.45 55.75 10.35
CA LEU A 143 12.96 57.10 10.11
C LEU A 143 11.77 58.04 10.17
N GLU A 144 11.28 58.29 11.39
CA GLU A 144 10.52 59.50 11.64
C GLU A 144 11.52 60.65 11.57
N ASN A 145 11.35 61.47 10.54
CA ASN A 145 12.13 62.68 10.32
C ASN A 145 11.96 63.61 11.53
N GLU A 146 12.98 63.72 12.37
CA GLU A 146 13.17 64.90 13.21
C GLU A 146 13.61 66.05 12.30
N ASN A 147 12.63 66.75 11.72
CA ASN A 147 12.79 68.10 11.23
C ASN A 147 12.11 69.04 12.24
N GLN A 148 12.90 69.61 13.13
CA GLN A 148 12.65 70.94 13.70
C GLN A 148 13.96 71.62 14.10
#